data_AF-A0A0C9W7X4-F1
#
_entry.id   AF-A0A0C9W7X4-F1
#
_cell.length_a   1.000
_cell.length_b   1.000
_cell.length_c   1.000
_cell.angle_alpha   90.00
_cell.angle_beta   90.00
_cell.angle_gamma   90.00
#
_symmetry.space_group_name_H-M   'P 1'
#
loop_
_entity.id
_entity.type
_entity.pdbx_description
1 polymer ?
#
loop_
_entity_poly.entity_id
_entity_poly.type
_entity_poly.pdbx_seq_one_letter_code
_entity_poly.pdbx_strand_id
1 'polypeptide(L)'
;SLPGTCGIKSARGVFKIKRVWAKVGDGSTKELFEGFFSFSVSYDSMYKKAGHGNGAKYKFAFWGVRAMKDNTGKEIGLGQRKALW
;
A
#
# COMPACT_ATOMS: atom_id res chain seq x y z
N SER A 1 -17.11 17.95 -24.67
CA SER A 1 -16.57 16.70 -24.08
C SER A 1 -15.19 16.97 -23.52
N LEU A 2 -14.81 16.32 -22.40
CA LEU A 2 -13.42 16.33 -21.95
C LEU A 2 -12.57 15.45 -22.90
N PRO A 3 -11.31 15.82 -23.22
CA PRO A 3 -10.43 14.99 -24.02
C PRO A 3 -10.14 13.67 -23.29
N GLY A 4 -9.96 12.58 -24.04
CA GLY A 4 -9.64 11.25 -23.49
C GLY A 4 -8.23 11.12 -22.88
N THR A 5 -7.60 12.25 -22.52
CA THR A 5 -6.27 12.32 -21.93
C THR A 5 -6.31 12.14 -20.41
N CYS A 6 -5.17 11.79 -19.81
CA CYS A 6 -5.06 11.62 -18.36
C CYS A 6 -5.38 12.93 -17.61
N GLY A 7 -6.53 12.99 -16.93
CA GLY A 7 -6.99 14.16 -16.17
C GLY A 7 -6.27 14.40 -14.83
N ILE A 8 -5.19 13.66 -14.57
CA ILE A 8 -4.39 13.78 -13.35
C ILE A 8 -3.19 14.68 -13.64
N LYS A 9 -3.11 15.81 -12.93
CA LYS A 9 -1.97 16.73 -13.00
C LYS A 9 -0.78 16.23 -12.20
N SER A 10 -1.03 15.64 -11.03
CA SER A 10 0.03 15.18 -10.14
C SER A 10 -0.48 14.14 -9.16
N ALA A 11 0.38 13.20 -8.81
CA ALA A 11 0.18 12.28 -7.70
C ALA A 11 1.38 12.31 -6.76
N ARG A 12 1.14 12.32 -5.45
CA ARG A 12 2.20 12.25 -4.44
C ARG A 12 1.74 11.47 -3.22
N GLY A 13 2.67 10.86 -2.51
CA GLY A 13 2.33 10.05 -1.36
C GLY A 13 3.53 9.75 -0.47
N VAL A 14 3.23 9.12 0.67
CA VAL A 14 4.21 8.62 1.62
C VAL A 14 3.83 7.20 1.95
N PHE A 15 4.77 6.28 1.82
CA PHE A 15 4.65 4.91 2.28
C PHE A 15 5.73 4.66 3.32
N LYS A 16 5.31 4.39 4.56
CA LYS A 16 6.20 4.05 5.67
C LYS A 16 5.83 2.67 6.16
N ILE A 17 6.84 1.86 6.44
CA ILE A 17 6.67 0.52 6.98
C ILE A 17 7.80 0.24 7.95
N LYS A 18 7.50 -0.38 9.08
CA LYS A 18 8.52 -0.90 9.99
C LYS A 18 8.17 -2.31 10.43
N ARG A 19 9.20 -3.13 10.60
CA ARG A 19 9.09 -4.47 11.17
C ARG A 19 8.84 -4.36 12.68
N VAL A 20 7.92 -5.16 13.18
CA VAL A 20 7.60 -5.30 14.61
C VAL A 20 7.43 -6.78 14.96
N TRP A 21 7.55 -7.11 16.25
CA TRP A 21 7.35 -8.46 16.77
C TRP A 21 6.16 -8.46 17.72
N ALA A 22 5.16 -9.30 17.45
CA ALA A 22 3.96 -9.39 18.28
C ALA A 22 3.84 -10.78 18.90
N LYS A 23 3.50 -10.84 20.19
CA LYS A 23 3.15 -12.11 20.84
C LYS A 23 1.79 -12.58 20.34
N VAL A 24 1.70 -13.84 19.97
CA VAL A 24 0.46 -14.52 19.62
C VAL A 24 0.01 -15.43 20.76
N GLY A 25 -1.25 -15.89 20.73
CA GLY A 25 -1.90 -16.56 21.87
C GLY A 25 -1.24 -17.84 22.37
N ASP A 26 -0.37 -18.45 21.57
CA ASP A 26 0.44 -19.63 21.93
C ASP A 26 1.77 -19.27 22.64
N GLY A 27 2.01 -17.98 22.91
CA GLY A 27 3.24 -17.47 23.53
C GLY A 27 4.39 -17.27 22.55
N SER A 28 4.25 -17.66 21.28
CA SER A 28 5.26 -17.41 20.25
C SER A 28 5.26 -15.94 19.80
N THR A 29 6.36 -15.48 19.21
CA THR A 29 6.45 -14.15 18.61
C THR A 29 6.36 -14.25 17.09
N LYS A 30 5.41 -13.54 16.50
CA LYS A 30 5.24 -13.43 15.06
C LYS A 30 5.84 -12.13 14.55
N GLU A 31 6.58 -12.22 13.45
CA GLU A 31 7.01 -11.04 12.71
C GLU A 31 5.79 -10.41 12.01
N LEU A 32 5.57 -9.14 12.30
CA LEU A 32 4.56 -8.31 11.68
C LEU A 32 5.20 -7.04 11.12
N PHE A 33 4.44 -6.32 10.33
CA PHE A 33 4.77 -4.99 9.87
C PHE A 33 3.62 -4.06 10.23
N GLU A 34 3.94 -2.91 10.79
CA GLU A 34 3.01 -1.80 10.86
C GLU A 34 3.44 -0.74 9.86
N GLY A 35 2.46 -0.11 9.24
CA GLY A 35 2.74 0.88 8.24
C GLY A 35 1.66 1.94 8.13
N PHE A 36 2.05 2.98 7.41
CA PHE A 36 1.23 4.12 7.09
C PHE A 36 1.36 4.41 5.61
N PHE A 37 0.22 4.56 4.95
CA PHE A 37 0.14 4.99 3.57
C PHE A 37 -0.64 6.30 3.49
N SER A 38 -0.12 7.23 2.70
CA SER A 38 -0.86 8.39 2.26
C SER A 38 -0.66 8.60 0.77
N PHE A 39 -1.73 9.01 0.10
CA PHE A 39 -1.73 9.27 -1.33
C PHE A 39 -2.63 10.45 -1.63
N SER A 40 -2.20 11.31 -2.54
CA SER A 40 -2.92 12.51 -2.95
C SER A 40 -2.80 12.66 -4.45
N VAL A 41 -3.94 12.75 -5.11
CA VAL A 41 -4.07 13.01 -6.54
C VAL A 41 -4.64 14.41 -6.70
N SER A 42 -4.10 15.19 -7.63
CA SER A 42 -4.74 16.43 -8.08
C SER A 42 -5.09 16.36 -9.54
N TYR A 43 -6.32 16.75 -9.85
CA TYR A 43 -6.78 16.84 -11.22
C TYR A 43 -6.22 18.08 -11.92
N ASP A 44 -6.15 18.02 -13.24
CA ASP A 44 -5.79 19.16 -14.06
C ASP A 44 -6.86 20.27 -14.00
N SER A 45 -6.55 21.42 -14.58
CA SER A 45 -7.46 22.58 -14.58
C SER A 45 -8.74 22.34 -15.37
N MET A 46 -8.73 21.48 -16.38
CA MET A 46 -9.88 21.20 -17.22
C MET A 46 -10.90 20.35 -16.47
N TYR A 47 -10.45 19.28 -15.83
CA TYR A 47 -11.28 18.41 -15.00
C TYR A 47 -11.82 19.15 -13.76
N LYS A 48 -11.01 20.04 -13.15
CA LYS A 48 -11.48 20.93 -12.08
C LYS A 48 -12.64 21.83 -12.54
N LYS A 49 -12.50 22.47 -13.70
CA LYS A 49 -13.54 23.35 -14.29
C LYS A 49 -14.81 22.59 -14.67
N ALA A 50 -14.69 21.31 -15.04
CA ALA A 50 -15.81 20.44 -15.32
C ALA A 50 -16.52 19.88 -14.07
N GLY A 51 -16.13 20.30 -12.87
CA GLY A 51 -16.83 19.95 -11.62
C GLY A 51 -16.37 18.65 -10.96
N HIS A 52 -15.30 18.00 -11.44
CA HIS A 52 -14.77 16.77 -10.83
C HIS A 52 -14.05 17.01 -9.48
N GLY A 53 -13.96 18.27 -9.04
CA GLY A 53 -13.27 18.66 -7.81
C GLY A 53 -11.75 18.75 -7.99
N ASN A 54 -11.04 18.92 -6.87
CA ASN A 54 -9.60 19.20 -6.89
C ASN A 54 -8.71 17.95 -6.94
N GLY A 55 -9.31 16.75 -6.92
CA GLY A 55 -8.66 15.46 -6.76
C GLY A 55 -9.10 14.74 -5.49
N ALA A 56 -8.29 13.79 -5.02
CA ALA A 56 -8.62 12.95 -3.87
C ALA A 56 -7.40 12.74 -2.95
N LYS A 57 -7.66 12.54 -1.66
CA LYS A 57 -6.63 12.25 -0.65
C LYS A 57 -7.03 11.01 0.14
N TYR A 58 -6.10 10.07 0.27
CA TYR A 58 -6.25 8.83 1.00
C TYR A 58 -5.18 8.73 2.08
N LYS A 59 -5.57 8.28 3.26
CA LYS A 59 -4.68 8.00 4.38
C LYS A 59 -5.20 6.80 5.14
N PHE A 60 -4.35 5.82 5.40
CA PHE A 60 -4.70 4.70 6.28
C PHE A 60 -3.45 4.11 6.92
N ALA A 61 -3.63 3.59 8.13
CA ALA A 61 -2.67 2.71 8.78
C ALA A 61 -2.98 1.27 8.37
N PHE A 62 -1.97 0.41 8.35
CA PHE A 62 -2.13 -1.00 8.06
C PHE A 62 -1.21 -1.86 8.93
N TRP A 63 -1.64 -3.10 9.13
CA TRP A 63 -0.81 -4.18 9.64
C TRP A 63 -0.60 -5.21 8.52
N GLY A 64 0.57 -5.83 8.49
CA GLY A 64 0.95 -6.81 7.47
C GLY A 64 1.72 -7.98 8.06
N VAL A 65 1.62 -9.12 7.40
CA VAL A 65 2.47 -10.31 7.63
C VAL A 65 3.43 -10.44 6.45
N ARG A 66 4.68 -10.91 6.67
CA ARG A 66 5.67 -11.10 5.58
C ARG A 66 5.15 -12.03 4.49
N ALA A 67 4.62 -13.17 4.93
CA ALA A 67 4.05 -14.21 4.10
C ALA A 67 2.97 -14.94 4.89
N MET A 68 1.92 -15.36 4.19
CA MET A 68 1.03 -16.36 4.74
C MET A 68 1.74 -17.71 4.71
N LYS A 69 1.51 -18.54 5.73
CA LYS A 69 1.99 -19.91 5.77
C LYS A 69 0.83 -20.86 5.55
N ASP A 70 1.05 -21.94 4.82
CA ASP A 70 0.08 -23.03 4.72
C ASP A 70 0.06 -23.90 6.01
N ASN A 71 -0.74 -24.95 6.01
CA ASN A 71 -0.86 -25.90 7.10
C ASN A 71 0.43 -26.73 7.36
N THR A 72 1.41 -26.68 6.46
CA THR A 72 2.73 -27.30 6.63
C THR A 72 3.79 -26.31 7.13
N GLY A 73 3.41 -25.03 7.31
CA GLY A 73 4.33 -23.97 7.71
C GLY A 73 5.13 -23.37 6.55
N LYS A 74 4.86 -23.77 5.30
CA LYS A 74 5.53 -23.26 4.11
C LYS A 74 4.95 -21.90 3.71
N GLU A 75 5.84 -20.97 3.35
CA GLU A 75 5.44 -19.64 2.90
C GLU A 75 4.73 -19.69 1.54
N ILE A 76 3.61 -18.96 1.43
CA ILE A 76 2.77 -18.82 0.24
C ILE A 76 3.09 -17.49 -0.45
N GLY A 77 3.14 -17.48 -1.78
CA GLY A 77 3.21 -16.24 -2.59
C GLY A 77 4.59 -15.58 -2.66
N LEU A 78 5.57 -16.10 -1.93
CA LEU A 78 6.98 -15.82 -2.15
C LEU A 78 7.50 -16.88 -3.12
N GLY A 79 7.62 -16.54 -4.41
CA GLY A 79 8.22 -17.43 -5.41
C GLY A 79 9.62 -17.90 -4.99
N GLN A 80 10.24 -18.81 -5.74
CA GLN A 80 11.64 -19.19 -5.50
C GLN A 80 12.51 -17.93 -5.48
N ARG A 81 12.98 -17.52 -4.29
CA ARG A 81 13.98 -16.46 -4.19
C ARG A 81 15.21 -16.95 -4.94
N LYS A 82 15.47 -16.41 -6.14
CA LYS A 82 16.83 -16.42 -6.64
C LYS A 82 17.62 -15.56 -5.66
N ALA A 83 18.53 -16.20 -4.92
CA ALA A 83 19.52 -15.48 -4.16
C ALA A 83 20.27 -14.57 -5.15
N LEU A 84 20.02 -13.26 -5.06
CA LEU A 84 20.85 -12.27 -5.71
C LEU A 84 22.10 -12.18 -4.82
N TRP A 85 23.13 -12.89 -5.26
CA TRP A 85 24.51 -12.69 -4.81
C TRP A 85 25.08 -11.47 -5.54
#